data_AF-A0A7C8ZNB2-F1
#
_entry.id   AF-A0A7C8ZNB2-F1
#
_cell.length_a   1.000
_cell.length_b   1.000
_cell.length_c   1.000
_cell.angle_alpha   90.00
_cell.angle_beta   90.00
_cell.angle_gamma   90.00
#
_symmetry.space_group_name_H-M   'P 1'
#
loop_
_entity.id
_entity.type
_entity.pdbx_description
1 polymer ?
#
loop_
_entity_poly.entity_id
_entity_poly.type
_entity_poly.pdbx_seq_one_letter_code
_entity_poly.pdbx_strand_id
1 'polypeptide(L)'
;KKFGAAIVTLEHRYYGKSSPFKSHTTENLKYLSSKQALVDLAAFRQYYQDSLSLKLGRSNVENPWFTFGVSYAGALSAWFRLKFPHLTCGSLASSAVVLAVYNFTEFDEQVGVSAGLECKAALQEVTQLVEERLRSSKEELKASFGAAELKIDGDFMYFLADAAVMAFQYGIPDKLCSPILEAKKAGKDLVDTYALYVQEFFVESLGVSVKSYDRDHLKNTASGEDSADRLWWFQVCSEVAYFQVAPQNDSIRSSKIDTRYHLDL
;
A
#
# COMPACT_ATOMS: atom_id res chain seq x y z
N LYS A 1 -17.72 14.82 -18.13
CA LYS A 1 -18.82 15.72 -18.58
C LYS A 1 -18.31 16.93 -19.39
N LYS A 2 -17.47 17.81 -18.82
CA LYS A 2 -16.93 19.02 -19.51
C LYS A 2 -16.36 18.75 -20.92
N PHE A 3 -15.63 17.65 -21.09
CA PHE A 3 -14.96 17.31 -22.35
C PHE A 3 -15.74 16.33 -23.25
N GLY A 4 -16.95 15.92 -22.86
CA GLY A 4 -17.69 14.89 -23.62
C GLY A 4 -16.97 13.54 -23.77
N ALA A 5 -15.92 13.29 -22.97
CA ALA A 5 -15.08 12.09 -23.09
C ALA A 5 -15.78 10.84 -22.55
N ALA A 6 -15.52 9.70 -23.21
CA ALA A 6 -15.77 8.39 -22.63
C ALA A 6 -14.81 8.14 -21.46
N ILE A 7 -15.29 7.46 -20.42
CA ILE A 7 -14.49 7.05 -19.28
C ILE A 7 -14.51 5.53 -19.24
N VAL A 8 -13.34 4.93 -19.21
CA VAL A 8 -13.14 3.49 -19.11
C VAL A 8 -12.20 3.21 -17.94
N THR A 9 -12.57 2.24 -17.12
CA THR A 9 -11.74 1.74 -16.03
C THR A 9 -11.35 0.32 -16.38
N LEU A 10 -10.05 0.03 -16.40
CA LEU A 10 -9.53 -1.30 -16.68
C LEU A 10 -9.01 -1.91 -15.38
N GLU A 11 -9.44 -3.14 -15.11
CA GLU A 11 -8.94 -3.90 -13.97
C GLU A 11 -7.55 -4.48 -14.31
N HIS A 12 -6.61 -4.38 -13.36
CA HIS A 12 -5.25 -4.85 -13.55
C HIS A 12 -5.21 -6.39 -13.56
N ARG A 13 -4.35 -6.98 -14.41
CA ARG A 13 -4.14 -8.44 -14.41
C ARG A 13 -3.89 -8.98 -12.99
N TYR A 14 -4.42 -10.16 -12.70
CA TYR A 14 -4.45 -10.85 -11.41
C TYR A 14 -5.39 -10.26 -10.35
N TYR A 15 -5.76 -8.98 -10.43
CA TYR A 15 -6.64 -8.36 -9.45
C TYR A 15 -8.11 -8.54 -9.80
N GLY A 16 -8.95 -8.65 -8.76
CA GLY A 16 -10.40 -8.79 -8.90
C GLY A 16 -10.77 -9.99 -9.76
N LYS A 17 -11.47 -9.75 -10.88
CA LYS A 17 -11.93 -10.81 -11.81
C LYS A 17 -10.95 -11.06 -12.95
N SER A 18 -9.91 -10.25 -13.09
CA SER A 18 -8.98 -10.27 -14.22
C SER A 18 -7.78 -11.18 -13.99
N SER A 19 -8.02 -12.44 -13.60
CA SER A 19 -6.94 -13.41 -13.34
C SER A 19 -6.73 -14.39 -14.50
N PRO A 20 -5.51 -14.52 -15.06
CA PRO A 20 -5.22 -15.49 -16.10
C PRO A 20 -5.19 -16.95 -15.58
N PHE A 21 -5.08 -17.14 -14.26
CA PHE A 21 -5.03 -18.45 -13.61
C PHE A 21 -6.03 -18.56 -12.47
N LYS A 22 -6.45 -19.80 -12.15
CA LYS A 22 -7.33 -20.12 -11.00
C LYS A 22 -6.60 -20.21 -9.66
N SER A 23 -5.27 -20.09 -9.66
CA SER A 23 -4.46 -20.10 -8.44
C SER A 23 -3.25 -19.19 -8.62
N HIS A 24 -2.80 -18.59 -7.53
CA HIS A 24 -1.72 -17.61 -7.46
C HIS A 24 -0.43 -18.25 -6.91
N THR A 25 -0.10 -19.44 -7.40
CA THR A 25 1.21 -20.06 -7.16
C THR A 25 2.31 -19.17 -7.71
N THR A 26 3.50 -19.20 -7.12
CA THR A 26 4.63 -18.36 -7.57
C THR A 26 4.95 -18.57 -9.06
N GLU A 27 4.83 -19.79 -9.57
CA GLU A 27 4.96 -20.08 -11.00
C GLU A 27 3.93 -19.32 -11.85
N ASN A 28 2.67 -19.28 -11.41
CA ASN A 28 1.60 -18.56 -12.10
C ASN A 28 1.79 -17.05 -12.00
N LEU A 29 2.46 -16.53 -10.96
CA LEU A 29 2.72 -15.09 -10.79
C LEU A 29 3.83 -14.54 -11.68
N LYS A 30 4.54 -15.37 -12.46
CA LYS A 30 5.59 -14.90 -13.40
C LYS A 30 5.10 -13.89 -14.46
N TYR A 31 3.79 -13.80 -14.69
CA TYR A 31 3.21 -12.80 -15.59
C TYR A 31 2.58 -11.59 -14.88
N LEU A 32 2.63 -11.55 -13.54
CA LEU A 32 2.27 -10.38 -12.75
C LEU A 32 3.46 -9.43 -12.74
N SER A 33 3.51 -8.53 -13.74
CA SER A 33 4.53 -7.49 -13.80
C SER A 33 3.99 -6.21 -14.41
N SER A 34 4.61 -5.09 -14.06
CA SER A 34 4.34 -3.76 -14.59
C SER A 34 4.42 -3.75 -16.12
N LYS A 35 5.47 -4.32 -16.71
CA LYS A 35 5.68 -4.41 -18.17
C LYS A 35 4.49 -5.05 -18.88
N GLN A 36 4.03 -6.16 -18.31
CA GLN A 36 2.93 -6.94 -18.81
C GLN A 36 1.59 -6.19 -18.69
N ALA A 37 1.35 -5.51 -17.56
CA ALA A 37 0.19 -4.64 -17.37
C ALA A 37 0.16 -3.47 -18.37
N LEU A 38 1.32 -2.89 -18.73
CA LEU A 38 1.39 -1.85 -19.75
C LEU A 38 1.03 -2.39 -21.16
N VAL A 39 1.38 -3.63 -21.46
CA VAL A 39 0.99 -4.27 -22.73
C VAL A 39 -0.52 -4.56 -22.76
N ASP A 40 -1.12 -4.95 -21.63
CA ASP A 40 -2.59 -5.09 -21.54
C ASP A 40 -3.29 -3.76 -21.81
N LEU A 41 -2.79 -2.66 -21.25
CA LEU A 41 -3.32 -1.31 -21.51
C LEU A 41 -3.27 -0.95 -22.99
N ALA A 42 -2.16 -1.27 -23.68
CA ALA A 42 -2.02 -1.03 -25.12
C ALA A 42 -3.03 -1.85 -25.93
N ALA A 43 -3.15 -3.14 -25.62
CA ALA A 43 -4.07 -4.05 -26.29
C ALA A 43 -5.54 -3.64 -26.07
N PHE A 44 -5.92 -3.33 -24.83
CA PHE A 44 -7.27 -2.88 -24.49
C PHE A 44 -7.61 -1.56 -25.18
N ARG A 45 -6.69 -0.59 -25.18
CA ARG A 45 -6.87 0.70 -25.85
C ARG A 45 -7.18 0.50 -27.33
N GLN A 46 -6.42 -0.35 -28.02
CA GLN A 46 -6.63 -0.65 -29.43
C GLN A 46 -7.99 -1.30 -29.67
N TYR A 47 -8.30 -2.35 -28.90
CA TYR A 47 -9.60 -3.02 -28.96
C TYR A 47 -10.78 -2.06 -28.76
N TYR A 48 -10.70 -1.18 -27.75
CA TYR A 48 -11.77 -0.24 -27.45
C TYR A 48 -11.91 0.84 -28.52
N GLN A 49 -10.80 1.35 -29.04
CA GLN A 49 -10.78 2.27 -30.19
C GLN A 49 -11.49 1.65 -31.40
N ASP A 50 -11.15 0.41 -31.75
CA ASP A 50 -11.74 -0.28 -32.90
C ASP A 50 -13.24 -0.54 -32.71
N SER A 51 -13.62 -0.99 -31.51
CA SER A 51 -15.02 -1.19 -31.12
C SER A 51 -15.84 0.11 -31.20
N LEU A 52 -15.28 1.23 -30.75
CA LEU A 52 -15.93 2.53 -30.81
C LEU A 52 -16.05 3.05 -32.25
N SER A 53 -15.00 2.90 -33.05
CA SER A 53 -15.00 3.25 -34.48
C SER A 53 -16.09 2.50 -35.25
N LEU A 54 -16.21 1.19 -35.04
CA LEU A 54 -17.27 0.36 -35.62
C LEU A 54 -18.66 0.82 -35.18
N LYS A 55 -18.86 1.03 -33.87
CA LYS A 55 -20.14 1.46 -33.31
C LYS A 55 -20.61 2.82 -33.83
N LEU A 56 -19.68 3.73 -34.12
CA LEU A 56 -19.98 5.07 -34.62
C LEU A 56 -19.92 5.20 -36.15
N GLY A 57 -19.64 4.11 -36.88
CA GLY A 57 -19.48 4.16 -38.34
C GLY A 57 -18.32 5.06 -38.80
N ARG A 58 -17.29 5.21 -37.96
CA ARG A 58 -16.12 6.04 -38.23
C ARG A 58 -14.93 5.16 -38.61
N SER A 59 -14.42 5.29 -39.83
CA SER A 59 -13.16 4.66 -40.26
C SER A 59 -12.01 5.67 -40.20
N ASN A 60 -10.81 5.21 -39.87
CA ASN A 60 -9.57 6.00 -39.84
C ASN A 60 -9.58 7.23 -38.91
N VAL A 61 -10.42 7.23 -37.87
CA VAL A 61 -10.45 8.30 -36.84
C VAL A 61 -9.82 7.79 -35.56
N GLU A 62 -8.71 8.40 -35.16
CA GLU A 62 -8.03 8.12 -33.89
C GLU A 62 -8.55 9.06 -32.79
N ASN A 63 -9.09 8.52 -31.70
CA ASN A 63 -9.52 9.35 -30.58
C ASN A 63 -8.32 9.72 -29.70
N PRO A 64 -8.29 10.93 -29.09
CA PRO A 64 -7.28 11.27 -28.10
C PRO A 64 -7.49 10.49 -26.80
N TRP A 65 -6.42 9.87 -26.28
CA TRP A 65 -6.45 9.10 -25.04
C TRP A 65 -5.66 9.78 -23.93
N PHE A 66 -6.25 9.84 -22.75
CA PHE A 66 -5.55 10.26 -21.53
C PHE A 66 -5.62 9.12 -20.53
N THR A 67 -4.49 8.80 -19.89
CA THR A 67 -4.45 7.83 -18.80
C THR A 67 -4.45 8.53 -17.45
N PHE A 68 -5.10 7.93 -16.47
CA PHE A 68 -5.23 8.45 -15.13
C PHE A 68 -4.90 7.34 -14.15
N GLY A 69 -4.21 7.67 -13.06
CA GLY A 69 -3.95 6.74 -11.99
C GLY A 69 -3.45 7.43 -10.73
N VAL A 70 -3.57 6.72 -9.61
CA VAL A 70 -3.06 7.12 -8.30
C VAL A 70 -2.20 6.01 -7.72
N SER A 71 -1.19 6.34 -6.91
CA SER A 71 -0.27 5.36 -6.31
C SER A 71 0.40 4.49 -7.39
N TYR A 72 0.42 3.16 -7.26
CA TYR A 72 0.95 2.25 -8.29
C TYR A 72 0.26 2.42 -9.65
N ALA A 73 -1.06 2.64 -9.69
CA ALA A 73 -1.74 2.94 -10.95
C ALA A 73 -1.31 4.29 -11.54
N GLY A 74 -0.90 5.24 -10.69
CA GLY A 74 -0.25 6.49 -11.12
C GLY A 74 1.09 6.22 -11.79
N ALA A 75 1.89 5.31 -11.24
CA ALA A 75 3.13 4.86 -11.86
C ALA A 75 2.86 4.19 -13.22
N LEU A 76 1.87 3.30 -13.30
CA LEU A 76 1.43 2.71 -14.57
C LEU A 76 0.97 3.78 -15.58
N SER A 77 0.22 4.79 -15.15
CA SER A 77 -0.21 5.90 -16.02
C SER A 77 0.99 6.66 -16.61
N ALA A 78 1.97 7.00 -15.79
CA ALA A 78 3.20 7.65 -16.24
C ALA A 78 4.03 6.74 -17.17
N TRP A 79 4.24 5.49 -16.78
CA TRP A 79 5.02 4.52 -17.56
C TRP A 79 4.34 4.15 -18.88
N PHE A 80 3.01 4.09 -18.94
CA PHE A 80 2.27 3.86 -20.17
C PHE A 80 2.48 5.00 -21.16
N ARG A 81 2.38 6.26 -20.70
CA ARG A 81 2.70 7.42 -21.52
C ARG A 81 4.14 7.38 -22.02
N LEU A 82 5.09 7.01 -21.16
CA LEU A 82 6.51 6.93 -21.50
C LEU A 82 6.81 5.85 -22.53
N LYS A 83 6.22 4.65 -22.40
CA LYS A 83 6.51 3.49 -23.25
C LYS A 83 5.67 3.44 -24.53
N PHE A 84 4.45 3.97 -24.48
CA PHE A 84 3.51 4.02 -25.60
C PHE A 84 3.05 5.46 -25.89
N PRO A 85 3.98 6.40 -26.18
CA PRO A 85 3.61 7.80 -26.41
C PRO A 85 2.78 7.98 -27.70
N HIS A 86 2.81 7.01 -28.61
CA HIS A 86 2.00 6.99 -29.83
C HIS A 86 0.53 6.57 -29.59
N LEU A 87 0.21 6.00 -28.42
CA LEU A 87 -1.16 5.54 -28.08
C LEU A 87 -1.93 6.49 -27.16
N THR A 88 -1.26 7.53 -26.65
CA THR A 88 -1.82 8.48 -25.68
C THR A 88 -1.50 9.92 -26.08
N CYS A 89 -2.27 10.87 -25.57
CA CYS A 89 -1.99 12.30 -25.69
C CYS A 89 -1.46 12.88 -24.37
N GLY A 90 -1.72 12.24 -23.24
CA GLY A 90 -1.20 12.64 -21.94
C GLY A 90 -1.53 11.64 -20.83
N SER A 91 -0.93 11.86 -19.66
CA SER A 91 -1.15 11.07 -18.46
C SER A 91 -1.28 11.97 -17.23
N LEU A 92 -2.24 11.68 -16.37
CA LEU A 92 -2.28 12.18 -15.00
C LEU A 92 -1.81 11.06 -14.08
N ALA A 93 -0.67 11.30 -13.42
CA ALA A 93 -0.01 10.37 -12.53
C ALA A 93 0.01 10.97 -11.12
N SER A 94 -1.08 10.76 -10.38
CA SER A 94 -1.29 11.37 -9.06
C SER A 94 -0.58 10.58 -7.97
N SER A 95 0.22 11.22 -7.12
CA SER A 95 0.98 10.56 -6.05
C SER A 95 1.67 9.27 -6.53
N ALA A 96 2.22 9.33 -7.74
CA ALA A 96 2.69 8.17 -8.47
C ALA A 96 4.04 7.71 -7.93
N VAL A 97 4.08 6.46 -7.47
CA VAL A 97 5.31 5.81 -7.02
C VAL A 97 6.15 5.37 -8.23
N VAL A 98 6.71 6.33 -8.98
CA VAL A 98 7.47 6.04 -10.22
C VAL A 98 8.89 5.56 -9.96
N LEU A 99 9.43 5.83 -8.77
CA LEU A 99 10.78 5.47 -8.35
C LEU A 99 10.71 4.29 -7.39
N ALA A 100 11.25 3.15 -7.79
CA ALA A 100 11.46 2.00 -6.90
C ALA A 100 12.63 2.31 -5.95
N VAL A 101 12.36 2.27 -4.63
CA VAL A 101 13.34 2.64 -3.59
C VAL A 101 13.50 1.48 -2.62
N TYR A 102 14.59 0.73 -2.79
CA TYR A 102 14.86 -0.50 -2.05
C TYR A 102 15.06 -0.32 -0.54
N ASN A 103 15.65 0.81 -0.11
CA ASN A 103 15.81 1.15 1.29
C ASN A 103 15.17 2.51 1.51
N PHE A 104 13.85 2.54 1.76
CA PHE A 104 13.07 3.77 1.72
C PHE A 104 12.90 4.37 3.12
N THR A 105 14.00 4.90 3.67
CA THR A 105 14.00 5.54 5.00
C THR A 105 13.34 6.91 4.99
N GLU A 106 13.44 7.63 3.87
CA GLU A 106 12.87 8.97 3.70
C GLU A 106 11.34 8.96 3.83
N PHE A 107 10.69 7.80 3.61
CA PHE A 107 9.26 7.64 3.84
C PHE A 107 8.92 7.85 5.33
N ASP A 108 9.67 7.22 6.23
CA ASP A 108 9.44 7.36 7.67
C ASP A 108 9.79 8.77 8.16
N GLU A 109 10.90 9.33 7.67
CA GLU A 109 11.31 10.70 7.97
C GLU A 109 10.21 11.69 7.60
N GLN A 110 9.61 11.55 6.41
CA GLN A 110 8.53 12.40 5.96
C GLN A 110 7.26 12.22 6.80
N VAL A 111 6.94 11.00 7.24
CA VAL A 111 5.81 10.76 8.16
C VAL A 111 6.07 11.46 9.51
N GLY A 112 7.30 11.38 10.03
CA GLY A 112 7.71 12.10 11.24
C GLY A 112 7.60 13.62 11.09
N VAL A 113 7.96 14.18 9.93
CA VAL A 113 7.77 15.61 9.62
C VAL A 113 6.28 15.96 9.60
N SER A 114 5.45 15.15 8.95
CA SER A 114 4.00 15.35 8.89
C SER A 114 3.31 15.23 10.24
N ALA A 115 3.84 14.42 11.16
CA ALA A 115 3.34 14.31 12.53
C ALA A 115 3.59 15.57 13.36
N GLY A 116 4.64 16.32 13.04
CA GLY A 116 5.12 17.42 13.87
C GLY A 116 5.79 16.95 15.16
N LEU A 117 6.54 17.86 15.80
CA LEU A 117 7.48 17.52 16.87
C LEU A 117 6.85 16.75 18.04
N GLU A 118 5.72 17.23 18.56
CA GLU A 118 5.08 16.65 19.75
C GLU A 118 4.49 15.26 19.48
N CYS A 119 3.74 15.11 18.38
CA CYS A 119 3.15 13.82 18.03
C CYS A 119 4.23 12.82 17.63
N LYS A 120 5.24 13.24 16.86
CA LYS A 120 6.41 12.41 16.52
C LYS A 120 7.06 11.83 17.78
N ALA A 121 7.38 12.68 18.76
CA ALA A 121 7.99 12.23 20.01
C ALA A 121 7.10 11.27 20.81
N ALA A 122 5.78 11.49 20.80
CA ALA A 122 4.85 10.56 21.45
C ALA A 122 4.75 9.22 20.71
N LEU A 123 4.79 9.20 19.37
CA LEU A 123 4.82 7.96 18.59
C LEU A 123 6.12 7.18 18.80
N GLN A 124 7.26 7.87 18.87
CA GLN A 124 8.55 7.25 19.23
C GLN A 124 8.49 6.58 20.61
N GLU A 125 7.88 7.25 21.59
CA GLU A 125 7.67 6.69 22.93
C GLU A 125 6.73 5.48 22.90
N VAL A 126 5.63 5.53 22.13
CA VAL A 126 4.75 4.37 21.92
C VAL A 126 5.53 3.18 21.37
N THR A 127 6.34 3.38 20.32
CA THR A 127 7.16 2.32 19.73
C THR A 127 8.12 1.71 20.75
N GLN A 128 8.80 2.54 21.53
CA GLN A 128 9.70 2.06 22.59
C GLN A 128 8.94 1.21 23.63
N LEU A 129 7.80 1.70 24.12
CA LEU A 129 6.98 0.98 25.11
C LEU A 129 6.44 -0.35 24.56
N VAL A 130 6.04 -0.39 23.29
CA VAL A 130 5.62 -1.61 22.60
C VAL A 130 6.79 -2.61 22.51
N GLU A 131 7.98 -2.15 22.13
CA GLU A 131 9.18 -3.02 22.08
C GLU A 131 9.56 -3.59 23.45
N GLU A 132 9.42 -2.81 24.51
CA GLU A 132 9.65 -3.25 25.89
C GLU A 132 8.62 -4.30 26.30
N ARG A 133 7.32 -4.04 26.09
CA ARG A 133 6.24 -5.00 26.40
C ARG A 133 6.32 -6.28 25.58
N LEU A 134 6.79 -6.22 24.33
CA LEU A 134 7.03 -7.42 23.53
C LEU A 134 8.08 -8.36 24.16
N ARG A 135 9.01 -7.84 24.96
CA ARG A 135 10.02 -8.68 25.63
C ARG A 135 9.47 -9.42 26.84
N SER A 136 8.43 -8.89 27.49
CA SER A 136 7.89 -9.43 28.74
C SER A 136 6.52 -10.10 28.61
N SER A 137 5.65 -9.60 27.74
CA SER A 137 4.20 -9.92 27.70
C SER A 137 3.65 -9.84 26.27
N LYS A 138 4.32 -10.52 25.31
CA LYS A 138 3.99 -10.41 23.88
C LYS A 138 2.60 -10.93 23.54
N GLU A 139 2.14 -12.02 24.17
CA GLU A 139 0.84 -12.61 23.87
C GLU A 139 -0.28 -11.67 24.30
N GLU A 140 -0.21 -11.12 25.52
CA GLU A 140 -1.19 -10.13 26.00
C GLU A 140 -1.14 -8.85 25.18
N LEU A 141 0.05 -8.37 24.85
CA LEU A 141 0.22 -7.16 24.03
C LEU A 141 -0.39 -7.34 22.65
N LYS A 142 -0.05 -8.39 21.91
CA LYS A 142 -0.61 -8.58 20.56
C LYS A 142 -2.13 -8.75 20.60
N ALA A 143 -2.65 -9.40 21.65
CA ALA A 143 -4.09 -9.49 21.87
C ALA A 143 -4.74 -8.13 22.14
N SER A 144 -4.08 -7.22 22.87
CA SER A 144 -4.64 -5.89 23.15
C SER A 144 -4.78 -5.02 21.89
N PHE A 145 -4.03 -5.31 20.82
CA PHE A 145 -4.15 -4.67 19.50
C PHE A 145 -5.08 -5.43 18.53
N GLY A 146 -5.72 -6.52 18.96
CA GLY A 146 -6.50 -7.38 18.06
C GLY A 146 -5.64 -8.16 17.05
N ALA A 147 -4.34 -8.29 17.30
CA ALA A 147 -3.35 -8.82 16.36
C ALA A 147 -2.65 -10.10 16.85
N ALA A 148 -3.32 -10.89 17.71
CA ALA A 148 -2.77 -12.12 18.29
C ALA A 148 -2.42 -13.20 17.25
N GLU A 149 -2.95 -13.10 16.01
CA GLU A 149 -2.59 -13.99 14.92
C GLU A 149 -1.17 -13.74 14.37
N LEU A 150 -0.63 -12.52 14.49
CA LEU A 150 0.71 -12.16 14.03
C LEU A 150 1.80 -12.79 14.90
N LYS A 151 2.23 -14.01 14.57
CA LYS A 151 3.19 -14.77 15.38
C LYS A 151 4.59 -14.17 15.36
N ILE A 152 4.98 -13.57 14.23
CA ILE A 152 6.30 -12.96 14.07
C ILE A 152 6.25 -11.52 14.55
N ASP A 153 7.18 -11.14 15.43
CA ASP A 153 7.20 -9.79 16.01
C ASP A 153 7.43 -8.70 14.96
N GLY A 154 8.21 -8.97 13.92
CA GLY A 154 8.39 -8.06 12.80
C GLY A 154 7.07 -7.74 12.09
N ASP A 155 6.22 -8.74 11.87
CA ASP A 155 4.92 -8.56 11.21
C ASP A 155 3.99 -7.69 12.06
N PHE A 156 3.99 -7.93 13.37
CA PHE A 156 3.28 -7.08 14.33
C PHE A 156 3.81 -5.64 14.34
N MET A 157 5.14 -5.44 14.37
CA MET A 157 5.71 -4.09 14.35
C MET A 157 5.47 -3.37 13.01
N TYR A 158 5.43 -4.08 11.89
CA TYR A 158 5.10 -3.50 10.58
C TYR A 158 3.62 -3.10 10.50
N PHE A 159 2.72 -3.95 11.02
CA PHE A 159 1.30 -3.64 11.16
C PHE A 159 1.06 -2.36 11.96
N LEU A 160 1.74 -2.20 13.10
CA LEU A 160 1.66 -0.97 13.88
C LEU A 160 2.25 0.23 13.12
N ALA A 161 3.43 0.08 12.54
CA ALA A 161 4.04 1.14 11.75
C ALA A 161 3.10 1.65 10.65
N ASP A 162 2.45 0.75 9.92
CA ASP A 162 1.53 1.10 8.84
C ASP A 162 0.23 1.74 9.37
N ALA A 163 -0.26 1.31 10.53
CA ALA A 163 -1.38 1.97 11.21
C ALA A 163 -1.12 3.46 11.50
N ALA A 164 0.12 3.79 11.92
CA ALA A 164 0.52 5.19 12.11
C ALA A 164 0.58 5.94 10.77
N VAL A 165 1.19 5.34 9.74
CA VAL A 165 1.33 5.93 8.39
C VAL A 165 -0.01 6.34 7.82
N MET A 166 -1.03 5.48 7.96
CA MET A 166 -2.35 5.72 7.38
C MET A 166 -2.99 7.03 7.86
N ALA A 167 -2.75 7.43 9.12
CA ALA A 167 -3.25 8.71 9.64
C ALA A 167 -2.73 9.90 8.82
N PHE A 168 -1.44 9.86 8.46
CA PHE A 168 -0.79 10.95 7.73
C PHE A 168 -1.03 10.85 6.23
N GLN A 169 -1.00 9.64 5.67
CA GLN A 169 -1.20 9.42 4.24
C GLN A 169 -2.60 9.83 3.77
N TYR A 170 -3.62 9.64 4.62
CA TYR A 170 -5.00 10.02 4.33
C TYR A 170 -5.40 11.39 4.88
N GLY A 171 -4.43 12.17 5.39
CA GLY A 171 -4.65 13.56 5.81
C GLY A 171 -5.57 13.69 7.03
N ILE A 172 -5.48 12.75 7.96
CA ILE A 172 -6.32 12.65 9.16
C ILE A 172 -5.47 12.45 10.44
N PRO A 173 -4.37 13.21 10.62
CA PRO A 173 -3.47 13.04 11.76
C PRO A 173 -4.17 13.20 13.11
N ASP A 174 -5.24 14.00 13.18
CA ASP A 174 -5.98 14.26 14.42
C ASP A 174 -6.63 13.00 15.02
N LYS A 175 -6.89 11.97 14.20
CA LYS A 175 -7.41 10.69 14.68
C LYS A 175 -6.39 9.90 15.50
N LEU A 176 -5.10 10.11 15.22
CA LEU A 176 -4.00 9.45 15.91
C LEU A 176 -3.36 10.38 16.95
N CYS A 177 -2.92 11.56 16.52
CA CYS A 177 -2.12 12.47 17.34
C CYS A 177 -2.90 13.05 18.51
N SER A 178 -4.14 13.51 18.31
CA SER A 178 -4.89 14.16 19.39
C SER A 178 -5.14 13.22 20.58
N PRO A 179 -5.64 11.98 20.40
CA PRO A 179 -5.80 11.05 21.51
C PRO A 179 -4.48 10.72 22.23
N ILE A 180 -3.41 10.49 21.46
CA ILE A 180 -2.09 10.15 22.01
C ILE A 180 -1.52 11.30 22.86
N LEU A 181 -1.60 12.53 22.37
CA LEU A 181 -1.11 13.70 23.11
C LEU A 181 -1.94 13.98 24.36
N GLU A 182 -3.26 13.82 24.31
CA GLU A 182 -4.10 13.97 25.50
C GLU A 182 -3.86 12.86 26.52
N ALA A 183 -3.65 11.61 26.08
CA ALA A 183 -3.24 10.51 26.95
C ALA A 183 -1.90 10.82 27.64
N LYS A 184 -0.92 11.34 26.89
CA LYS A 184 0.39 11.75 27.42
C LYS A 184 0.27 12.84 28.49
N LYS A 185 -0.50 13.90 28.22
CA LYS A 185 -0.75 14.99 29.20
C LYS A 185 -1.45 14.47 30.46
N ALA A 186 -2.35 13.50 30.31
CA ALA A 186 -3.09 12.92 31.42
C ALA A 186 -2.32 11.82 32.17
N GLY A 187 -1.09 11.47 31.77
CA GLY A 187 -0.33 10.36 32.35
C GLY A 187 -0.97 8.99 32.15
N LYS A 188 -1.75 8.82 31.08
CA LYS A 188 -2.38 7.55 30.70
C LYS A 188 -1.43 6.67 29.91
N ASP A 189 -1.78 5.39 29.82
CA ASP A 189 -1.04 4.42 29.03
C ASP A 189 -1.13 4.74 27.52
N LEU A 190 0.03 5.06 26.92
CA LEU A 190 0.11 5.40 25.50
C LEU A 190 -0.07 4.18 24.60
N VAL A 191 0.35 3.00 25.05
CA VAL A 191 0.22 1.75 24.29
C VAL A 191 -1.25 1.36 24.20
N ASP A 192 -1.99 1.45 25.31
CA ASP A 192 -3.43 1.16 25.30
C ASP A 192 -4.19 2.17 24.45
N THR A 193 -3.83 3.46 24.53
CA THR A 193 -4.42 4.50 23.68
C THR A 193 -4.15 4.25 22.20
N TYR A 194 -2.93 3.81 21.86
CA TYR A 194 -2.58 3.48 20.49
C TYR A 194 -3.28 2.19 20.01
N ALA A 195 -3.42 1.19 20.89
CA ALA A 195 -4.15 -0.05 20.59
C ALA A 195 -5.63 0.21 20.29
N LEU A 196 -6.26 1.16 20.97
CA LEU A 196 -7.62 1.61 20.66
C LEU A 196 -7.69 2.26 19.28
N TYR A 197 -6.77 3.17 18.96
CA TYR A 197 -6.68 3.76 17.62
C TYR A 197 -6.52 2.68 16.53
N VAL A 198 -5.63 1.72 16.75
CA VAL A 198 -5.38 0.64 15.79
C VAL A 198 -6.64 -0.19 15.54
N GLN A 199 -7.37 -0.57 16.60
CA GLN A 199 -8.58 -1.38 16.44
C GLN A 199 -9.74 -0.58 15.84
N GLU A 200 -10.12 0.53 16.46
CA GLU A 200 -11.31 1.28 16.07
C GLU A 200 -11.13 2.00 14.73
N PHE A 201 -9.92 2.49 14.45
CA PHE A 201 -9.67 3.30 13.27
C PHE A 201 -9.02 2.50 12.15
N PHE A 202 -7.85 1.90 12.39
CA PHE A 202 -7.11 1.23 11.32
C PHE A 202 -7.77 -0.08 10.87
N VAL A 203 -8.22 -0.92 11.80
CA VAL A 203 -8.89 -2.18 11.45
C VAL A 203 -10.35 -1.94 11.11
N GLU A 204 -11.14 -1.36 12.02
CA GLU A 204 -12.60 -1.25 11.82
C GLU A 204 -12.99 -0.17 10.80
N SER A 205 -12.50 1.08 10.95
CA SER A 205 -12.92 2.17 10.08
C SER A 205 -12.28 2.15 8.69
N LEU A 206 -11.00 1.76 8.57
CA LEU A 206 -10.31 1.65 7.28
C LEU A 206 -10.44 0.27 6.65
N GLY A 207 -10.95 -0.72 7.39
CA GLY A 207 -11.19 -2.08 6.89
C GLY A 207 -9.90 -2.87 6.65
N VAL A 208 -8.81 -2.54 7.34
CA VAL A 208 -7.53 -3.22 7.17
C VAL A 208 -7.58 -4.59 7.85
N SER A 209 -7.27 -5.64 7.07
CA SER A 209 -7.18 -7.00 7.59
C SER A 209 -5.83 -7.22 8.25
N VAL A 210 -5.80 -7.65 9.51
CA VAL A 210 -4.55 -8.03 10.21
C VAL A 210 -3.80 -9.13 9.46
N LYS A 211 -4.52 -10.06 8.81
CA LYS A 211 -3.96 -11.16 8.03
C LYS A 211 -3.11 -10.72 6.83
N SER A 212 -3.30 -9.51 6.31
CA SER A 212 -2.48 -9.01 5.20
C SER A 212 -1.03 -8.75 5.61
N TYR A 213 -0.76 -8.67 6.92
CA TYR A 213 0.56 -8.51 7.52
C TYR A 213 1.16 -9.85 7.98
N ASP A 214 0.37 -10.93 8.02
CA ASP A 214 0.84 -12.25 8.40
C ASP A 214 1.55 -12.92 7.21
N ARG A 215 2.88 -13.02 7.26
CA ARG A 215 3.65 -13.64 6.17
C ARG A 215 3.31 -15.12 5.95
N ASP A 216 2.84 -15.84 6.96
CA ASP A 216 2.40 -17.22 6.79
C ASP A 216 1.06 -17.27 6.04
N HIS A 217 0.17 -16.30 6.29
CA HIS A 217 -1.04 -16.11 5.50
C HIS A 217 -0.73 -15.77 4.04
N LEU A 218 0.25 -14.89 3.79
CA LEU A 218 0.65 -14.48 2.44
C LEU A 218 1.20 -15.63 1.57
N LYS A 219 1.57 -16.78 2.17
CA LYS A 219 1.94 -18.00 1.42
C LYS A 219 0.75 -18.69 0.76
N ASN A 220 -0.48 -18.37 1.16
CA ASN A 220 -1.68 -18.97 0.59
C ASN A 220 -1.83 -18.63 -0.89
N THR A 221 -1.84 -19.65 -1.74
CA THR A 221 -1.91 -19.49 -3.20
C THR A 221 -3.34 -19.56 -3.76
N ALA A 222 -4.36 -19.67 -2.90
CA ALA A 222 -5.76 -19.67 -3.33
C ALA A 222 -6.12 -18.32 -3.96
N SER A 223 -6.80 -18.35 -5.11
CA SER A 223 -7.40 -17.14 -5.68
C SER A 223 -8.70 -16.81 -4.96
N GLY A 224 -8.95 -15.54 -4.66
CA GLY A 224 -10.18 -15.10 -3.99
C GLY A 224 -10.13 -13.62 -3.63
N GLU A 225 -11.15 -13.14 -2.91
CA GLU A 225 -11.22 -11.74 -2.46
C GLU A 225 -10.02 -11.37 -1.58
N ASP A 226 -9.52 -12.31 -0.78
CA ASP A 226 -8.38 -12.12 0.14
C ASP A 226 -6.99 -12.28 -0.54
N SER A 227 -6.94 -12.51 -1.86
CA SER A 227 -5.65 -12.78 -2.54
C SER A 227 -4.87 -11.52 -2.92
N ALA A 228 -5.50 -10.34 -2.85
CA ALA A 228 -4.92 -9.08 -3.32
C ALA A 228 -3.59 -8.72 -2.63
N ASP A 229 -3.48 -9.00 -1.33
CA ASP A 229 -2.28 -8.68 -0.56
C ASP A 229 -1.08 -9.51 -1.00
N ARG A 230 -1.27 -10.82 -1.22
CA ARG A 230 -0.22 -11.68 -1.80
C ARG A 230 0.25 -11.16 -3.16
N LEU A 231 -0.68 -10.73 -4.01
CA LEU A 231 -0.36 -10.20 -5.34
C LEU A 231 0.46 -8.91 -5.22
N TRP A 232 0.04 -7.99 -4.34
CA TRP A 232 0.76 -6.74 -4.10
C TRP A 232 2.16 -7.00 -3.56
N TRP A 233 2.29 -7.85 -2.53
CA TRP A 233 3.59 -8.23 -1.97
C TRP A 233 4.49 -8.92 -2.99
N PHE A 234 3.94 -9.75 -3.87
CA PHE A 234 4.72 -10.31 -4.98
C PHE A 234 5.31 -9.20 -5.87
N GLN A 235 4.54 -8.17 -6.21
CA GLN A 235 5.05 -7.03 -6.99
C GLN A 235 6.09 -6.21 -6.23
N VAL A 236 5.87 -5.98 -4.93
CA VAL A 236 6.81 -5.31 -4.04
C VAL A 236 8.15 -6.06 -4.00
N CYS A 237 8.12 -7.38 -3.85
CA CYS A 237 9.34 -8.20 -3.79
C CYS A 237 10.02 -8.42 -5.16
N SER A 238 9.29 -8.33 -6.27
CA SER A 238 9.83 -8.65 -7.62
C SER A 238 10.20 -7.45 -8.48
N GLU A 239 9.56 -6.29 -8.29
CA GLU A 239 9.76 -5.14 -9.18
C GLU A 239 9.93 -3.80 -8.46
N VAL A 240 9.07 -3.50 -7.48
CA VAL A 240 8.91 -2.10 -7.04
C VAL A 240 9.63 -1.77 -5.73
N ALA A 241 9.94 -2.77 -4.91
CA ALA A 241 10.84 -2.70 -3.76
C ALA A 241 10.59 -1.53 -2.79
N TYR A 242 9.35 -1.06 -2.62
CA TYR A 242 8.98 0.06 -1.72
C TYR A 242 9.11 -0.29 -0.22
N PHE A 243 10.27 -0.78 0.18
CA PHE A 243 10.53 -1.21 1.54
C PHE A 243 10.67 0.02 2.43
N GLN A 244 9.60 0.32 3.14
CA GLN A 244 9.56 1.38 4.14
C GLN A 244 10.37 0.92 5.34
N VAL A 245 11.58 1.44 5.47
CA VAL A 245 12.57 1.02 6.47
C VAL A 245 12.71 2.09 7.53
N ALA A 246 12.88 1.68 8.79
CA ALA A 246 13.21 2.58 9.87
C ALA A 246 14.58 3.25 9.63
N PRO A 247 14.69 4.59 9.64
CA PRO A 247 15.98 5.26 9.60
C PRO A 247 16.80 4.91 10.85
N GLN A 248 18.14 5.01 10.74
CA GLN A 248 19.04 4.68 11.86
C GLN A 248 18.80 5.54 13.10
N ASN A 249 18.39 6.79 12.90
CA ASN A 249 18.11 7.76 13.94
C ASN A 249 16.74 8.39 13.69
N ASP A 250 16.08 8.83 14.76
CA ASP A 250 14.87 9.66 14.68
C ASP A 250 13.68 9.01 13.93
N SER A 251 13.64 7.68 13.92
CA SER A 251 12.57 6.84 13.39
C SER A 251 11.36 6.85 14.32
N ILE A 252 10.14 6.87 13.76
CA ILE A 252 8.91 6.55 14.51
C ILE A 252 8.57 5.05 14.44
N ARG A 253 9.30 4.28 13.64
CA ARG A 253 9.17 2.82 13.52
C ARG A 253 10.20 2.11 14.37
N SER A 254 9.89 0.86 14.68
CA SER A 254 10.87 -0.06 15.25
C SER A 254 12.06 -0.24 14.33
N SER A 255 13.26 -0.21 14.90
CA SER A 255 14.51 -0.55 14.20
C SER A 255 14.51 -1.98 13.63
N LYS A 256 13.59 -2.85 14.07
CA LYS A 256 13.38 -4.19 13.50
C LYS A 256 12.74 -4.18 12.12
N ILE A 257 12.13 -3.06 11.70
CA ILE A 257 11.60 -2.89 10.35
C ILE A 257 12.73 -2.37 9.45
N ASP A 258 13.70 -3.25 9.23
CA ASP A 258 14.84 -3.00 8.35
C ASP A 258 14.62 -3.65 6.98
N THR A 259 15.60 -3.49 6.09
CA THR A 259 15.54 -4.15 4.77
C THR A 259 15.48 -5.68 4.90
N ARG A 260 16.09 -6.26 5.95
CA ARG A 260 16.12 -7.71 6.13
C ARG A 260 14.73 -8.25 6.43
N TYR A 261 13.95 -7.54 7.26
CA TYR A 261 12.54 -7.85 7.51
C TYR A 261 11.76 -7.98 6.19
N HIS A 262 11.88 -7.00 5.29
CA HIS A 262 11.18 -7.01 3.99
C HIS A 262 11.66 -8.11 3.05
N LEU A 263 12.94 -8.49 3.11
CA LEU A 263 13.48 -9.61 2.32
C LEU A 263 13.04 -10.99 2.83
N ASP A 264 12.71 -11.11 4.11
CA ASP A 264 12.28 -12.37 4.74
C ASP A 264 10.76 -12.60 4.62
N LEU A 265 10.03 -11.68 3.97
CA LEU A 265 8.58 -11.72 3.74
C LEU A 265 8.24 -12.51 2.46
#